data_AF-A0A2N2ILJ3-F1
#
_entry.id   AF-A0A2N2ILJ3-F1
#
_cell.length_a   1.000
_cell.length_b   1.000
_cell.length_c   1.000
_cell.angle_alpha   90.00
_cell.angle_beta   90.00
_cell.angle_gamma   90.00
#
_symmetry.space_group_name_H-M   'P 1'
#
loop_
_entity.id
_entity.type
_entity.pdbx_description
1 polymer ?
#
loop_
_entity_poly.entity_id
_entity_poly.type
_entity_poly.pdbx_seq_one_letter_code
_entity_poly.pdbx_strand_id
1 'polypeptide(L)'
;MLGWLAQTGNQARPGYTCPAPARRLAEITRGDLQTYVNSLVPTGQTYHDIGMVWGARFISPRGIFAADNETAPNGDAVARHIVFMTDEDDCTPTTPDLFNPGAEELGGYGPFRCWQWGLRCNEPWQLDPGQLYENYTGCRPLTEGEGGKLRDVSRYVNELNLLVNSDDYRMFVQAVALTGPHQTDLTIVYDPSFALWEPQPVADTAQRPVMSNLRLYDFAWRMSHLPDDMQWCFFNLLSEDWELPLGLMGQRLRDVMERSMEQQK
;
A
#
# COMPACT_ATOMS: atom_id res chain seq x y z
N MET A 1 -17.08 -15.00 -4.25
CA MET A 1 -16.64 -14.99 -5.67
C MET A 1 -16.41 -13.54 -6.04
N LEU A 2 -15.16 -13.13 -6.30
CA LEU A 2 -14.76 -11.72 -6.50
C LEU A 2 -15.23 -11.23 -7.88
N GLY A 3 -16.48 -10.76 -7.98
CA GLY A 3 -17.12 -10.36 -9.23
C GLY A 3 -16.52 -9.12 -9.93
N TRP A 4 -15.48 -8.52 -9.37
CA TRP A 4 -14.80 -7.34 -9.90
C TRP A 4 -13.45 -7.64 -10.57
N LEU A 5 -12.95 -8.89 -10.49
CA LEU A 5 -11.85 -9.38 -11.31
C LEU A 5 -12.34 -9.71 -12.74
N ALA A 6 -13.08 -8.79 -13.34
CA ALA A 6 -13.49 -8.87 -14.74
C ALA A 6 -12.48 -8.08 -15.57
N GLN A 7 -11.56 -8.79 -16.24
CA GLN A 7 -10.85 -8.19 -17.38
C GLN A 7 -11.86 -7.95 -18.50
N THR A 8 -12.37 -6.73 -18.59
CA THR A 8 -13.14 -6.30 -19.76
C THR A 8 -12.14 -6.11 -20.90
N GLY A 9 -12.27 -6.95 -21.92
CA GLY A 9 -11.28 -7.22 -22.97
C GLY A 9 -11.03 -6.09 -23.97
N ASN A 10 -11.11 -4.82 -23.56
CA ASN A 10 -10.64 -3.70 -24.37
C ASN A 10 -10.16 -2.54 -23.50
N GLN A 11 -8.96 -2.71 -22.93
CA GLN A 11 -8.21 -1.65 -22.27
C GLN A 11 -7.27 -1.07 -23.33
N ALA A 12 -7.47 0.19 -23.75
CA ALA A 12 -6.42 0.95 -24.43
C ALA A 12 -5.22 0.96 -23.47
N ARG A 13 -4.26 0.07 -23.72
CA ARG A 13 -3.37 -0.51 -22.71
C ARG A 13 -2.72 0.57 -21.82
N PRO A 14 -3.13 0.74 -20.54
CA PRO A 14 -2.14 1.18 -19.57
C PRO A 14 -1.00 0.16 -19.67
N GLY A 15 0.25 0.63 -19.75
CA GLY A 15 1.41 -0.25 -19.98
C GLY A 15 1.34 -1.49 -19.07
N TYR A 16 1.56 -2.68 -19.65
CA TYR A 16 1.64 -3.87 -18.82
C TYR A 16 3.02 -3.93 -18.18
N THR A 17 3.06 -4.16 -16.88
CA THR A 17 4.29 -4.41 -16.15
C THR A 17 4.36 -5.89 -15.78
N CYS A 18 5.51 -6.51 -16.01
CA CYS A 18 5.82 -7.84 -15.51
C CYS A 18 6.78 -7.67 -14.31
N PRO A 19 6.28 -7.63 -13.06
CA PRO A 19 7.14 -7.52 -11.89
C PRO A 19 8.03 -8.77 -11.77
N ALA A 20 9.12 -8.64 -11.01
CA ALA A 20 9.97 -9.78 -10.69
C ALA A 20 9.14 -10.91 -10.05
N PRO A 21 9.41 -12.18 -10.40
CA PRO A 21 8.63 -13.29 -9.87
C PRO A 21 8.81 -13.40 -8.35
N ALA A 22 7.69 -13.61 -7.65
CA ALA A 22 7.71 -13.96 -6.24
C ALA A 22 8.35 -15.34 -6.04
N ARG A 23 9.04 -15.52 -4.91
CA ARG A 23 9.66 -16.80 -4.52
C ARG A 23 8.98 -17.36 -3.28
N ARG A 24 8.81 -18.68 -3.23
CA ARG A 24 8.43 -19.38 -1.99
C ARG A 24 9.57 -19.29 -0.97
N LEU A 25 9.23 -19.39 0.31
CA LEU A 25 10.21 -19.44 1.39
C LEU A 25 11.10 -20.67 1.20
N ALA A 26 12.41 -20.45 1.19
CA ALA A 26 13.42 -21.47 1.07
C ALA A 26 14.73 -20.93 1.67
N GLU A 27 15.64 -21.81 2.07
CA GLU A 27 17.00 -21.41 2.43
C GLU A 27 17.61 -20.57 1.29
N ILE A 28 18.24 -19.48 1.67
CA ILE A 28 18.85 -18.55 0.74
C ILE A 28 20.17 -18.07 1.33
N THR A 29 21.23 -18.09 0.53
CA THR A 29 22.49 -17.49 0.97
C THR A 29 22.36 -15.98 0.98
N ARG A 30 23.19 -15.30 1.78
CA ARG A 30 23.26 -13.83 1.76
C ARG A 30 23.57 -13.28 0.36
N GLY A 31 24.45 -13.95 -0.38
CA GLY A 31 24.82 -13.56 -1.75
C GLY A 31 23.65 -13.66 -2.73
N ASP A 32 22.90 -14.76 -2.67
CA ASP A 32 21.72 -14.95 -3.52
C ASP A 32 20.59 -13.99 -3.15
N LEU A 33 20.42 -13.68 -1.85
CA LEU A 33 19.46 -12.69 -1.39
C LEU A 33 19.78 -11.31 -1.96
N GLN A 34 21.04 -10.87 -1.83
CA GLN A 34 21.47 -9.58 -2.35
C GLN A 34 21.28 -9.50 -3.86
N THR A 35 21.61 -10.58 -4.58
CA THR A 35 21.43 -10.66 -6.03
C THR A 35 19.95 -10.54 -6.41
N TYR A 36 19.07 -11.25 -5.70
CA TYR A 36 17.63 -11.18 -5.93
C TYR A 36 17.08 -9.77 -5.67
N VAL A 37 17.42 -9.15 -4.52
CA VAL A 37 16.97 -7.80 -4.17
C VAL A 37 17.47 -6.76 -5.19
N ASN A 38 18.75 -6.83 -5.58
CA ASN A 38 19.33 -5.92 -6.57
C ASN A 38 18.76 -6.10 -7.99
N SER A 39 18.08 -7.23 -8.26
CA SER A 39 17.44 -7.50 -9.55
C SER A 39 16.02 -6.92 -9.66
N LEU A 40 15.43 -6.47 -8.55
CA LEU A 40 14.08 -5.93 -8.54
C LEU A 40 14.03 -4.57 -9.27
N VAL A 41 13.14 -4.45 -10.26
CA VAL A 41 12.92 -3.21 -11.00
C VAL A 41 11.50 -2.70 -10.71
N PRO A 42 11.32 -1.66 -9.90
CA PRO A 42 10.00 -1.11 -9.58
C PRO A 42 9.47 -0.37 -10.81
N THR A 43 8.39 -0.89 -11.40
CA THR A 43 7.70 -0.30 -12.55
C THR A 43 6.20 -0.54 -12.42
N GLY A 44 5.39 0.23 -13.15
CA GLY A 44 3.93 0.15 -13.08
C GLY A 44 3.35 1.12 -12.06
N GLN A 45 2.12 0.83 -11.61
CA GLN A 45 1.39 1.63 -10.63
C GLN A 45 1.28 0.88 -9.30
N THR A 46 1.01 1.64 -8.25
CA THR A 46 0.87 1.11 -6.88
C THR A 46 -0.57 0.71 -6.60
N TYR A 47 -0.83 -0.60 -6.66
CA TYR A 47 -2.13 -1.21 -6.35
C TYR A 47 -2.07 -1.92 -5.01
N HIS A 48 -2.46 -1.25 -3.92
CA HIS A 48 -2.41 -1.87 -2.59
C HIS A 48 -3.45 -2.98 -2.46
N ASP A 49 -4.65 -2.79 -3.02
CA ASP A 49 -5.74 -3.77 -2.94
C ASP A 49 -5.36 -5.13 -3.57
N ILE A 50 -4.86 -5.13 -4.81
CA ILE A 50 -4.48 -6.32 -5.56
C ILE A 50 -3.30 -7.00 -4.87
N GLY A 51 -2.29 -6.22 -4.45
CA GLY A 51 -1.13 -6.73 -3.71
C GLY A 51 -1.56 -7.47 -2.43
N MET A 52 -2.45 -6.86 -1.64
CA MET A 52 -2.95 -7.46 -0.40
C MET A 52 -3.83 -8.68 -0.63
N VAL A 53 -4.71 -8.66 -1.65
CA VAL A 53 -5.53 -9.83 -2.01
C VAL A 53 -4.66 -11.01 -2.44
N TRP A 54 -3.61 -10.78 -3.23
CA TRP A 54 -2.67 -11.83 -3.61
C TRP A 54 -1.86 -12.34 -2.41
N GLY A 55 -1.35 -11.44 -1.57
CA GLY A 55 -0.65 -11.80 -0.33
C GLY A 55 -1.51 -12.71 0.55
N ALA A 56 -2.77 -12.33 0.79
CA ALA A 56 -3.72 -13.12 1.56
C ALA A 56 -4.00 -14.49 0.95
N ARG A 57 -4.13 -14.57 -0.38
CA ARG A 57 -4.32 -15.84 -1.09
C ARG A 57 -3.09 -16.76 -1.01
N PHE A 58 -1.88 -16.20 -0.97
CA PHE A 58 -0.66 -16.98 -0.87
C PHE A 58 -0.48 -17.64 0.49
N ILE A 59 -0.91 -16.98 1.57
CA ILE A 59 -0.81 -17.52 2.94
C ILE A 59 -2.06 -18.30 3.39
N SER A 60 -3.13 -18.29 2.59
CA SER A 60 -4.39 -18.94 2.96
C SER A 60 -4.24 -20.48 3.02
N PRO A 61 -4.74 -21.13 4.08
CA PRO A 61 -4.76 -22.60 4.17
C PRO A 61 -5.69 -23.25 3.14
N ARG A 62 -6.58 -22.47 2.53
CA ARG A 62 -7.47 -22.89 1.43
C ARG A 62 -7.08 -22.26 0.09
N GLY A 63 -5.89 -21.64 0.04
CA GLY A 63 -5.36 -20.95 -1.13
C GLY A 63 -4.65 -21.86 -2.11
N ILE A 64 -4.01 -21.26 -3.12
CA ILE A 64 -3.26 -21.99 -4.15
C ILE A 64 -2.02 -22.72 -3.61
N PHE A 65 -1.56 -22.33 -2.41
CA PHE A 65 -0.45 -22.94 -1.69
C PHE A 65 -0.95 -23.61 -0.38
N ALA A 66 -2.17 -24.16 -0.38
CA ALA A 66 -2.75 -24.83 0.78
C ALA A 66 -1.81 -25.88 1.43
N ALA A 67 -1.11 -26.67 0.61
CA ALA A 67 -0.16 -27.68 1.07
C ALA A 67 0.99 -27.14 1.94
N ASP A 68 1.32 -25.84 1.81
CA ASP A 68 2.34 -25.17 2.64
C ASP A 68 1.76 -24.49 3.87
N ASN A 69 0.45 -24.23 3.85
CA ASN A 69 -0.21 -23.32 4.78
C ASN A 69 -1.23 -24.02 5.70
N GLU A 70 -1.62 -25.26 5.46
CA GLU A 70 -2.68 -25.94 6.24
C GLU A 70 -2.21 -26.31 7.66
N THR A 71 -1.05 -26.96 7.77
CA THR A 71 -0.45 -27.40 9.04
C THR A 71 1.06 -27.22 9.03
N ALA A 72 1.64 -26.81 10.17
CA ALA A 72 3.08 -26.74 10.29
C ALA A 72 3.71 -28.16 10.28
N PRO A 73 5.00 -28.32 9.92
CA PRO A 73 5.66 -29.63 9.90
C PRO A 73 5.62 -30.40 11.23
N ASN A 74 5.46 -29.68 12.35
CA ASN A 74 5.33 -30.25 13.69
C ASN A 74 3.88 -30.52 14.12
N GLY A 75 2.89 -30.27 13.25
CA GLY A 75 1.47 -30.47 13.51
C GLY A 75 0.76 -29.29 14.19
N ASP A 76 1.49 -28.23 14.54
CA ASP A 76 0.90 -27.03 15.14
C ASP A 76 0.20 -26.16 14.08
N ALA A 77 -0.62 -25.23 14.56
CA ALA A 77 -1.21 -24.21 13.70
C ALA A 77 -0.13 -23.26 13.15
N VAL A 78 -0.27 -22.88 11.88
CA VAL A 78 0.63 -21.92 11.24
C VAL A 78 0.24 -20.49 11.63
N ALA A 79 1.15 -19.76 12.27
CA ALA A 79 1.05 -18.31 12.40
C ALA A 79 1.36 -17.66 11.04
N ARG A 80 0.41 -16.89 10.49
CA ARG A 80 0.52 -16.33 9.13
C ARG A 80 0.60 -14.83 9.21
N HIS A 81 1.63 -14.26 8.60
CA HIS A 81 1.94 -12.83 8.63
C HIS A 81 2.18 -12.32 7.20
N ILE A 82 1.73 -11.10 6.90
CA ILE A 82 2.06 -10.39 5.65
C ILE A 82 2.74 -9.10 6.04
N VAL A 83 4.03 -8.96 5.76
CA VAL A 83 4.73 -7.67 5.86
C VAL A 83 4.58 -6.95 4.52
N PHE A 84 3.96 -5.77 4.53
CA PHE A 84 3.66 -4.99 3.34
C PHE A 84 4.39 -3.66 3.38
N MET A 85 5.40 -3.45 2.53
CA MET A 85 6.23 -2.23 2.49
C MET A 85 5.92 -1.42 1.23
N THR A 86 5.72 -0.11 1.36
CA THR A 86 5.44 0.81 0.25
C THR A 86 5.83 2.22 0.68
N ASP A 87 6.14 3.08 -0.30
CA ASP A 87 6.59 4.47 -0.13
C ASP A 87 5.55 5.52 -0.54
N GLU A 88 4.43 5.11 -1.15
CA GLU A 88 3.42 6.01 -1.71
C GLU A 88 1.98 5.55 -1.48
N ASP A 89 1.05 6.46 -1.73
CA ASP A 89 -0.40 6.20 -1.67
C ASP A 89 -0.86 5.21 -2.75
N ASP A 90 -1.88 4.42 -2.38
CA ASP A 90 -2.60 3.56 -3.30
C ASP A 90 -3.16 4.34 -4.50
N CYS A 91 -3.01 3.79 -5.70
CA CYS A 91 -3.66 4.23 -6.94
C CYS A 91 -4.54 3.15 -7.57
N THR A 92 -5.25 2.36 -6.77
CA THR A 92 -6.24 1.43 -7.30
C THR A 92 -7.49 2.16 -7.77
N PRO A 93 -7.79 2.17 -9.09
CA PRO A 93 -8.91 2.92 -9.59
C PRO A 93 -10.22 2.15 -9.45
N THR A 94 -11.32 2.90 -9.38
CA THR A 94 -12.68 2.37 -9.46
C THR A 94 -13.05 1.94 -10.87
N THR A 95 -12.49 2.62 -11.86
CA THR A 95 -12.71 2.45 -13.29
C THR A 95 -11.41 2.71 -14.07
N PRO A 96 -11.20 2.06 -15.23
CA PRO A 96 -9.93 2.18 -15.96
C PRO A 96 -9.73 3.54 -16.66
N ASP A 97 -10.77 4.38 -16.73
CA ASP A 97 -10.72 5.73 -17.29
C ASP A 97 -9.67 6.62 -16.62
N LEU A 98 -9.38 6.39 -15.33
CA LEU A 98 -8.34 7.13 -14.61
C LEU A 98 -6.98 7.04 -15.32
N PHE A 99 -6.69 5.93 -16.00
CA PHE A 99 -5.45 5.75 -16.75
C PHE A 99 -5.59 5.97 -18.25
N ASN A 100 -6.74 6.49 -18.71
CA ASN A 100 -6.94 6.85 -20.10
C ASN A 100 -6.30 8.23 -20.38
N PRO A 101 -5.29 8.32 -21.27
CA PRO A 101 -4.71 9.61 -21.63
C PRO A 101 -5.70 10.51 -22.39
N GLY A 102 -6.74 9.95 -23.02
CA GLY A 102 -7.79 10.71 -23.71
C GLY A 102 -8.93 11.21 -22.82
N ALA A 103 -8.93 10.91 -21.52
CA ALA A 103 -9.91 11.43 -20.57
C ALA A 103 -9.45 12.79 -20.04
N GLU A 104 -9.55 13.82 -20.89
CA GLU A 104 -9.12 15.20 -20.59
C GLU A 104 -9.91 15.80 -19.42
N GLU A 105 -11.15 15.36 -19.21
CA GLU A 105 -11.99 15.77 -18.08
C GLU A 105 -11.44 15.36 -16.71
N LEU A 106 -10.50 14.41 -16.67
CA LEU A 106 -9.82 13.96 -15.45
C LEU A 106 -8.52 14.72 -15.17
N GLY A 107 -8.19 15.74 -15.97
CA GLY A 107 -6.96 16.50 -15.86
C GLY A 107 -5.76 15.85 -16.57
N GLY A 108 -4.55 16.36 -16.33
CA GLY A 108 -3.33 15.84 -16.94
C GLY A 108 -3.11 14.34 -16.65
N TYR A 109 -2.55 13.60 -17.62
CA TYR A 109 -2.22 12.19 -17.43
C TYR A 109 -0.83 12.06 -16.80
N GLY A 110 -0.79 11.74 -15.51
CA GLY A 110 0.43 11.52 -14.74
C GLY A 110 0.16 10.90 -13.37
N PRO A 111 1.19 10.53 -12.60
CA PRO A 111 1.05 9.92 -11.27
C PRO A 111 0.19 10.76 -10.31
N PHE A 112 0.30 12.09 -10.42
CA PHE A 112 -0.50 13.03 -9.63
C PHE A 112 -2.01 12.89 -9.82
N ARG A 113 -2.48 12.33 -10.95
CA ARG A 113 -3.91 12.09 -11.17
C ARG A 113 -4.50 11.18 -10.08
N CYS A 114 -3.72 10.23 -9.57
CA CYS A 114 -4.10 9.41 -8.43
C CYS A 114 -4.33 10.24 -7.16
N TRP A 115 -3.45 11.20 -6.89
CA TRP A 115 -3.58 12.13 -5.76
C TRP A 115 -4.80 13.04 -5.90
N GLN A 116 -4.93 13.69 -7.06
CA GLN A 116 -6.02 14.62 -7.36
C GLN A 116 -7.40 13.95 -7.14
N TRP A 117 -7.55 12.70 -7.56
CA TRP A 117 -8.82 11.97 -7.47
C TRP A 117 -8.92 10.97 -6.32
N GLY A 118 -7.87 10.86 -5.51
CA GLY A 118 -7.77 10.02 -4.33
C GLY A 118 -7.89 10.80 -3.01
N LEU A 119 -7.73 12.11 -3.07
CA LEU A 119 -7.71 13.02 -1.92
C LEU A 119 -8.70 14.16 -2.10
N ARG A 120 -9.17 14.70 -0.97
CA ARG A 120 -9.91 15.97 -0.92
C ARG A 120 -9.37 16.83 0.21
N CYS A 121 -9.26 18.11 -0.06
CA CYS A 121 -8.82 19.14 0.87
C CYS A 121 -9.96 20.13 1.14
N ASN A 122 -9.71 21.12 1.99
CA ASN A 122 -10.67 22.19 2.26
C ASN A 122 -10.91 23.06 1.01
N GLU A 123 -9.87 23.24 0.21
CA GLU A 123 -9.86 24.00 -1.03
C GLU A 123 -10.11 23.09 -2.26
N PRO A 124 -10.80 23.58 -3.30
CA PRO A 124 -10.93 22.87 -4.56
C PRO A 124 -9.63 22.95 -5.38
N TRP A 125 -9.29 21.87 -6.08
CA TRP A 125 -8.17 21.83 -7.02
C TRP A 125 -8.27 22.95 -8.08
N GLN A 126 -7.31 23.87 -8.12
CA GLN A 126 -7.26 24.94 -9.13
C GLN A 126 -6.37 24.58 -10.32
N LEU A 127 -5.22 23.96 -10.07
CA LEU A 127 -4.27 23.46 -11.07
C LEU A 127 -3.93 24.50 -12.15
N ASP A 128 -3.65 25.75 -11.75
CA ASP A 128 -3.27 26.86 -12.62
C ASP A 128 -1.76 26.83 -12.94
N PRO A 129 -1.32 26.47 -14.18
CA PRO A 129 0.10 26.42 -14.52
C PRO A 129 0.83 27.76 -14.39
N GLY A 130 0.10 28.88 -14.32
CA GLY A 130 0.64 30.20 -14.02
C GLY A 130 1.05 30.38 -12.56
N GLN A 131 0.55 29.54 -11.66
CA GLN A 131 0.91 29.46 -10.26
C GLN A 131 1.79 28.23 -10.05
N LEU A 132 3.10 28.41 -9.97
CA LEU A 132 4.03 27.28 -9.86
C LEU A 132 3.81 26.39 -8.63
N TYR A 133 3.16 26.91 -7.59
CA TYR A 133 2.87 26.20 -6.35
C TYR A 133 1.44 26.47 -5.90
N GLU A 134 0.77 25.45 -5.39
CA GLU A 134 -0.54 25.57 -4.75
C GLU A 134 -0.52 24.85 -3.39
N ASN A 135 -1.19 25.43 -2.39
CA ASN A 135 -1.25 24.90 -1.04
C ASN A 135 -2.68 24.53 -0.67
N TYR A 136 -2.81 23.40 0.01
CA TYR A 136 -4.08 22.80 0.40
C TYR A 136 -4.03 22.41 1.87
N THR A 137 -5.16 22.56 2.57
CA THR A 137 -5.25 22.31 4.00
C THR A 137 -6.28 21.25 4.33
N GLY A 138 -6.07 20.54 5.46
CA GLY A 138 -7.05 19.59 5.99
C GLY A 138 -7.40 18.46 5.02
N CYS A 139 -6.44 18.04 4.21
CA CYS A 139 -6.60 16.99 3.23
C CYS A 139 -6.82 15.63 3.91
N ARG A 140 -7.62 14.80 3.24
CA ARG A 140 -7.93 13.43 3.66
C ARG A 140 -8.23 12.55 2.44
N PRO A 141 -8.26 11.22 2.61
CA PRO A 141 -8.78 10.34 1.58
C PRO A 141 -10.18 10.75 1.10
N LEU A 142 -10.35 10.82 -0.22
CA LEU A 142 -11.62 11.00 -0.90
C LEU A 142 -12.25 9.63 -1.13
N THR A 143 -13.50 9.47 -0.71
CA THR A 143 -14.21 8.19 -0.84
C THR A 143 -14.92 8.04 -2.19
N GLU A 144 -15.21 6.80 -2.58
CA GLU A 144 -16.01 6.47 -3.78
C GLU A 144 -17.38 7.19 -3.73
N GLY A 145 -18.01 7.23 -2.55
CA GLY A 145 -19.30 7.91 -2.33
C GLY A 145 -19.26 9.44 -2.46
N GLU A 146 -18.08 10.03 -2.41
CA GLU A 146 -17.84 11.46 -2.59
C GLU A 146 -17.37 11.81 -4.01
N GLY A 147 -17.39 10.84 -4.93
CA GLY A 147 -16.93 11.00 -6.31
C GLY A 147 -15.44 10.70 -6.51
N GLY A 148 -14.78 10.09 -5.53
CA GLY A 148 -13.41 9.61 -5.66
C GLY A 148 -13.28 8.57 -6.77
N LYS A 149 -12.16 8.61 -7.50
CA LYS A 149 -11.88 7.66 -8.59
C LYS A 149 -11.02 6.49 -8.14
N LEU A 150 -10.54 6.49 -6.90
CA LEU A 150 -9.81 5.38 -6.30
C LEU A 150 -10.71 4.56 -5.38
N ARG A 151 -10.43 3.26 -5.24
CA ARG A 151 -11.18 2.38 -4.33
C ARG A 151 -11.05 2.84 -2.89
N ASP A 152 -12.12 2.68 -2.12
CA ASP A 152 -12.08 2.99 -0.69
C ASP A 152 -11.08 2.07 0.02
N VAL A 153 -10.17 2.66 0.82
CA VAL A 153 -9.20 1.91 1.63
C VAL A 153 -9.90 0.88 2.52
N SER A 154 -11.01 1.28 3.13
CA SER A 154 -11.82 0.42 3.98
C SER A 154 -12.33 -0.82 3.26
N ARG A 155 -12.58 -0.76 1.95
CA ARG A 155 -13.15 -1.87 1.19
C ARG A 155 -12.17 -3.05 1.16
N TYR A 156 -10.95 -2.83 0.67
CA TYR A 156 -10.00 -3.93 0.52
C TYR A 156 -9.41 -4.37 1.87
N VAL A 157 -9.33 -3.48 2.87
CA VAL A 157 -9.03 -3.89 4.26
C VAL A 157 -10.12 -4.80 4.82
N ASN A 158 -11.40 -4.48 4.58
CA ASN A 158 -12.51 -5.34 5.01
C ASN A 158 -12.52 -6.69 4.28
N GLU A 159 -12.29 -6.69 2.96
CA GLU A 159 -12.18 -7.94 2.18
C GLU A 159 -11.03 -8.82 2.71
N LEU A 160 -9.88 -8.21 3.02
CA LEU A 160 -8.75 -8.88 3.63
C LEU A 160 -9.12 -9.45 5.01
N ASN A 161 -9.73 -8.65 5.88
CA ASN A 161 -10.17 -9.11 7.20
C ASN A 161 -11.17 -10.27 7.11
N LEU A 162 -12.06 -10.27 6.12
CA LEU A 162 -12.99 -11.38 5.88
C LEU A 162 -12.26 -12.63 5.37
N LEU A 163 -11.30 -12.50 4.47
CA LEU A 163 -10.49 -13.63 4.01
C LEU A 163 -9.73 -14.27 5.18
N VAL A 164 -9.21 -13.44 6.07
CA VAL A 164 -8.35 -13.78 7.22
C VAL A 164 -9.11 -14.42 8.37
N ASN A 165 -10.38 -14.04 8.58
CA ASN A 165 -11.20 -14.50 9.70
C ASN A 165 -12.33 -15.47 9.28
N SER A 166 -12.21 -16.12 8.12
CA SER A 166 -13.35 -16.87 7.55
C SER A 166 -13.62 -18.26 8.12
N ASP A 167 -12.75 -18.89 8.92
CA ASP A 167 -12.91 -20.28 9.42
C ASP A 167 -12.13 -20.59 10.73
N ASP A 168 -12.07 -21.86 11.14
CA ASP A 168 -11.26 -22.42 12.25
C ASP A 168 -9.74 -22.11 12.14
N TYR A 169 -9.29 -21.61 11.00
CA TYR A 169 -7.92 -21.15 10.77
C TYR A 169 -7.81 -19.64 11.01
N ARG A 170 -7.19 -19.24 12.13
CA ARG A 170 -6.90 -17.83 12.40
C ARG A 170 -5.68 -17.38 11.59
N MET A 171 -5.85 -16.39 10.72
CA MET A 171 -4.74 -15.69 10.06
C MET A 171 -4.50 -14.35 10.78
N PHE A 172 -3.25 -13.88 10.88
CA PHE A 172 -2.92 -12.61 11.53
C PHE A 172 -2.21 -11.67 10.57
N VAL A 173 -2.93 -10.77 9.92
CA VAL A 173 -2.30 -9.86 8.97
C VAL A 173 -1.71 -8.65 9.70
N GLN A 174 -0.41 -8.38 9.48
CA GLN A 174 0.32 -7.24 10.04
C GLN A 174 0.96 -6.41 8.93
N ALA A 175 0.22 -5.46 8.35
CA ALA A 175 0.82 -4.55 7.37
C ALA A 175 1.81 -3.59 8.07
N VAL A 176 2.95 -3.31 7.42
CA VAL A 176 3.99 -2.39 7.93
C VAL A 176 4.24 -1.33 6.87
N ALA A 177 3.46 -0.26 6.86
CA ALA A 177 3.81 0.88 6.02
C ALA A 177 5.23 1.36 6.38
N LEU A 178 5.99 1.81 5.37
CA LEU A 178 7.32 2.38 5.55
C LEU A 178 7.34 3.72 4.85
N THR A 179 6.58 4.65 5.40
CA THR A 179 6.52 6.01 4.87
C THR A 179 6.69 6.97 6.00
N GLY A 180 7.52 8.00 5.82
CA GLY A 180 7.77 8.97 6.88
C GLY A 180 6.50 9.75 7.33
N PRO A 181 6.67 10.90 7.99
CA PRO A 181 5.57 11.54 8.70
C PRO A 181 4.36 11.83 7.79
N HIS A 182 3.17 11.51 8.27
CA HIS A 182 1.91 11.85 7.63
C HIS A 182 1.61 13.35 7.80
N GLN A 183 1.14 14.00 6.73
CA GLN A 183 0.69 15.39 6.75
C GLN A 183 -0.66 15.55 6.04
N THR A 184 -1.55 16.30 6.67
CA THR A 184 -2.85 16.67 6.11
C THR A 184 -2.81 17.94 5.29
N ASP A 185 -1.78 18.77 5.45
CA ASP A 185 -1.59 19.96 4.63
C ASP A 185 -0.60 19.61 3.52
N LEU A 186 -0.95 19.93 2.28
CA LEU A 186 -0.25 19.50 1.08
C LEU A 186 0.15 20.70 0.24
N THR A 187 1.33 20.63 -0.36
CA THR A 187 1.75 21.54 -1.41
C THR A 187 1.93 20.74 -2.69
N ILE A 188 1.49 21.28 -3.82
CA ILE A 188 1.76 20.73 -5.15
C ILE A 188 2.57 21.74 -5.94
N VAL A 189 3.39 21.23 -6.86
CA VAL A 189 4.21 22.03 -7.79
C VAL A 189 3.83 21.70 -9.22
N TYR A 190 3.91 22.69 -10.10
CA TYR A 190 3.84 22.47 -11.53
C TYR A 190 5.26 22.35 -12.11
N ASP A 191 5.58 21.21 -12.74
CA ASP A 191 6.82 21.03 -13.50
C ASP A 191 6.60 21.47 -14.96
N PRO A 192 7.18 22.61 -15.39
CA PRO A 192 7.01 23.11 -16.75
C PRO A 192 7.73 22.25 -17.79
N SER A 193 8.68 21.41 -17.38
CA SER A 193 9.44 20.52 -18.28
C SER A 193 8.58 19.38 -18.80
N PHE A 194 7.67 18.88 -17.94
CA PHE A 194 6.76 17.78 -18.26
C PHE A 194 5.31 18.21 -18.43
N ALA A 195 5.00 19.48 -18.12
CA ALA A 195 3.66 20.05 -18.10
C ALA A 195 2.69 19.26 -17.20
N LEU A 196 3.18 18.87 -16.02
CA LEU A 196 2.46 18.05 -15.06
C LEU A 196 2.55 18.66 -13.65
N TRP A 197 1.52 18.41 -12.87
CA TRP A 197 1.50 18.68 -11.45
C TRP A 197 2.08 17.50 -10.68
N GLU A 198 2.77 17.79 -9.59
CA GLU A 198 3.34 16.77 -8.70
C GLU A 198 3.22 17.21 -7.23
N PRO A 199 3.10 16.27 -6.29
CA PRO A 199 3.15 16.62 -4.87
C PRO A 199 4.55 17.07 -4.49
N GLN A 200 4.65 18.11 -3.66
CA GLN A 200 5.91 18.47 -3.04
C GLN A 200 6.20 17.52 -1.87
N PRO A 201 7.40 16.92 -1.82
CA PRO A 201 7.82 16.15 -0.66
C PRO A 201 7.88 17.04 0.58
N VAL A 202 7.50 16.46 1.72
CA VAL A 202 7.67 17.06 3.04
C VAL A 202 8.96 16.54 3.67
N ALA A 203 9.52 17.27 4.62
CA ALA A 203 10.75 16.88 5.28
C ALA A 203 10.48 16.15 6.59
N ASP A 204 11.18 15.04 6.85
CA ASP A 204 11.21 14.42 8.18
C ASP A 204 12.05 15.24 9.18
N THR A 205 12.18 14.76 10.43
CA THR A 205 12.96 15.45 11.47
C THR A 205 14.45 15.62 11.14
N ALA A 206 14.97 14.80 10.21
CA ALA A 206 16.34 14.87 9.71
C ALA A 206 16.44 15.56 8.33
N GLN A 207 15.39 16.28 7.91
CA GLN A 207 15.31 17.01 6.65
C GLN A 207 15.34 16.11 5.39
N ARG A 208 15.01 14.83 5.52
CA ARG A 208 14.93 13.92 4.38
C ARG A 208 13.54 14.01 3.74
N PRO A 209 13.44 14.01 2.40
CA PRO A 209 12.16 14.12 1.71
C PRO A 209 11.31 12.87 1.92
N VAL A 210 10.00 13.08 2.02
CA VAL A 210 8.95 12.06 2.16
C VAL A 210 7.73 12.54 1.39
N MET A 211 7.13 11.66 0.59
CA MET A 211 5.85 11.97 -0.06
C MET A 211 4.73 11.89 0.97
N SER A 212 3.74 12.79 0.90
CA SER A 212 2.54 12.60 1.72
C SER A 212 1.83 11.30 1.33
N ASN A 213 1.17 10.71 2.31
CA ASN A 213 0.80 9.31 2.35
C ASN A 213 -0.55 9.15 3.08
N LEU A 214 -1.52 10.02 2.78
CA LEU A 214 -2.80 10.08 3.51
C LEU A 214 -3.62 8.80 3.37
N ARG A 215 -3.67 8.20 2.17
CA ARG A 215 -4.39 6.95 1.94
C ARG A 215 -3.64 5.76 2.54
N LEU A 216 -2.33 5.76 2.45
CA LEU A 216 -1.49 4.75 3.08
C LEU A 216 -1.55 4.83 4.61
N TYR A 217 -1.64 6.02 5.18
CA TYR A 217 -1.85 6.22 6.61
C TYR A 217 -3.19 5.61 7.04
N ASP A 218 -4.28 5.88 6.32
CA ASP A 218 -5.60 5.26 6.57
C ASP A 218 -5.53 3.74 6.42
N PHE A 219 -4.77 3.23 5.46
CA PHE A 219 -4.55 1.80 5.28
C PHE A 219 -3.85 1.16 6.48
N ALA A 220 -2.67 1.68 6.85
CA ALA A 220 -1.88 1.18 7.96
C ALA A 220 -2.69 1.25 9.27
N TRP A 221 -3.40 2.36 9.49
CA TRP A 221 -4.28 2.56 10.64
C TRP A 221 -5.34 1.48 10.76
N ARG A 222 -6.06 1.19 9.66
CA ARG A 222 -7.13 0.17 9.65
C ARG A 222 -6.60 -1.26 9.77
N MET A 223 -5.36 -1.50 9.35
CA MET A 223 -4.69 -2.79 9.48
C MET A 223 -4.11 -3.02 10.89
N SER A 224 -3.81 -1.96 11.62
CA SER A 224 -3.27 -2.05 12.95
C SER A 224 -4.31 -2.46 13.97
N HIS A 225 -3.94 -3.44 14.79
CA HIS A 225 -4.74 -3.87 15.95
C HIS A 225 -4.39 -3.05 17.22
N LEU A 226 -3.45 -2.10 17.12
CA LEU A 226 -2.93 -1.27 18.20
C LEU A 226 -2.73 0.19 17.71
N PRO A 227 -3.82 0.94 17.52
CA PRO A 227 -3.79 2.29 16.94
C PRO A 227 -2.94 3.31 17.73
N ASP A 228 -2.82 3.14 19.04
CA ASP A 228 -2.09 4.08 19.91
C ASP A 228 -0.57 4.05 19.71
N ASP A 229 -0.04 3.02 19.01
CA ASP A 229 1.36 2.91 18.66
C ASP A 229 1.51 2.62 17.16
N MET A 230 1.23 3.62 16.35
CA MET A 230 1.38 3.57 14.89
C MET A 230 2.70 4.15 14.41
N GLN A 231 3.48 4.81 15.27
CA GLN A 231 4.71 5.49 14.87
C GLN A 231 5.75 4.53 14.26
N TRP A 232 5.73 3.26 14.68
CA TRP A 232 6.64 2.24 14.17
C TRP A 232 6.38 1.80 12.71
N CYS A 233 5.25 2.18 12.11
CA CYS A 233 5.01 1.92 10.69
C CYS A 233 5.09 3.20 9.86
N PHE A 234 5.75 4.25 10.38
CA PHE A 234 5.97 5.46 9.61
C PHE A 234 7.43 5.92 9.66
N PHE A 235 8.28 5.27 8.86
CA PHE A 235 9.70 5.56 8.77
C PHE A 235 10.10 6.03 7.38
N ASN A 236 11.04 6.97 7.32
CA ASN A 236 11.61 7.42 6.07
C ASN A 236 12.55 6.35 5.50
N LEU A 237 12.32 5.93 4.25
CA LEU A 237 13.16 4.94 3.55
C LEU A 237 14.61 5.39 3.34
N LEU A 238 14.86 6.71 3.37
CA LEU A 238 16.19 7.29 3.28
C LEU A 238 16.92 7.34 4.63
N SER A 239 16.33 6.75 5.69
CA SER A 239 17.03 6.60 6.96
C SER A 239 18.23 5.65 6.81
N GLU A 240 19.34 6.01 7.44
CA GLU A 240 20.51 5.13 7.57
C GLU A 240 20.37 4.17 8.77
N ASP A 241 19.54 4.54 9.75
CA ASP A 241 19.24 3.75 10.92
C ASP A 241 17.87 3.06 10.77
N TRP A 242 17.92 1.73 10.72
CA TRP A 242 16.76 0.85 10.63
C TRP A 242 16.58 -0.02 11.88
N GLU A 243 17.41 0.16 12.92
CA GLU A 243 17.35 -0.68 14.11
C GLU A 243 16.00 -0.55 14.81
N LEU A 244 15.51 0.68 14.96
CA LEU A 244 14.21 0.94 15.57
C LEU A 244 13.03 0.36 14.77
N PRO A 245 12.84 0.65 13.46
CA PRO A 245 11.74 0.05 12.69
C PRO A 245 11.77 -1.47 12.70
N LEU A 246 12.94 -2.07 12.45
CA LEU A 246 13.05 -3.53 12.36
C LEU A 246 12.89 -4.19 13.73
N GLY A 247 13.39 -3.54 14.80
CA GLY A 247 13.20 -3.99 16.18
C GLY A 247 11.73 -3.98 16.60
N LEU A 248 11.02 -2.89 16.31
CA LEU A 248 9.59 -2.77 16.60
C LEU A 248 8.75 -3.74 15.75
N MET A 249 9.08 -3.90 14.46
CA MET A 249 8.46 -4.92 13.62
C MET A 249 8.64 -6.33 14.20
N GLY A 250 9.86 -6.68 14.62
CA GLY A 250 10.14 -7.96 15.27
C GLY A 250 9.36 -8.16 16.58
N GLN A 251 9.23 -7.11 17.38
CA GLN A 251 8.40 -7.12 18.58
C GLN A 251 6.91 -7.36 18.25
N ARG A 252 6.35 -6.69 17.23
CA ARG A 252 4.95 -6.88 16.82
C ARG A 252 4.67 -8.27 16.29
N LEU A 253 5.59 -8.83 15.50
CA LEU A 253 5.51 -10.21 15.06
C LEU A 253 5.46 -11.17 16.27
N ARG A 254 6.36 -10.97 17.26
CA ARG A 254 6.39 -11.77 18.49
C ARG A 254 5.10 -11.64 19.30
N ASP A 255 4.62 -10.41 19.56
CA ASP A 255 3.42 -10.16 20.37
C ASP A 255 2.19 -10.90 19.79
N VAL A 256 2.06 -10.92 18.46
CA VAL A 256 0.99 -11.64 17.78
C VAL A 256 1.18 -13.15 17.85
N MET A 257 2.40 -13.64 17.69
CA MET A 257 2.69 -15.08 17.86
C MET A 257 2.33 -15.54 19.27
N GLU A 258 2.71 -14.79 20.31
CA GLU A 258 2.40 -15.09 21.71
C GLU A 258 0.88 -15.13 21.97
N ARG A 259 0.14 -14.12 21.50
CA ARG A 259 -1.33 -14.10 21.61
C ARG A 259 -1.99 -15.27 20.89
N SER A 260 -1.45 -15.70 19.75
CA SER A 260 -2.01 -16.83 19.02
C SER A 260 -1.83 -18.15 19.76
N MET A 261 -0.70 -18.32 20.47
CA MET A 261 -0.45 -19.48 21.33
C MET A 261 -1.33 -19.51 22.59
N GLU A 262 -1.60 -18.34 23.20
CA GLU A 262 -2.45 -18.25 24.38
C GLU A 262 -3.91 -18.60 24.11
N GLN A 263 -4.42 -18.23 22.92
CA GLN A 263 -5.81 -18.48 22.52
C GLN A 263 -6.07 -19.92 22.03
N GLN A 264 -5.02 -20.75 21.96
CA GLN A 264 -5.10 -22.17 21.60
C GLN A 264 -5.18 -23.11 22.83
N LYS A 265 -5.11 -22.56 24.05
CA LYS A 265 -5.34 -23.28 25.32
C LYS A 265 -6.78 -23.11 25.78
#